data_AF-A0A7C3IC07-F1
#
_entry.id   AF-A0A7C3IC07-F1
#
_cell.length_a   1.000
_cell.length_b   1.000
_cell.length_c   1.000
_cell.angle_alpha   90.00
_cell.angle_beta   90.00
_cell.angle_gamma   90.00
#
_symmetry.space_group_name_H-M   'P 1'
#
loop_
_entity.id
_entity.type
_entity.pdbx_description
1 polymer ?
#
loop_
_entity_poly.entity_id
_entity_poly.type
_entity_poly.pdbx_seq_one_letter_code
_entity_poly.pdbx_strand_id
1 'polypeptide(L)' 'MSQKEHICLDRNEHTGHLCVLVSKDKFDEIKKLVTNPKFLCFNCGRVADSSKNLCNPMPLD' A
#
# COMPACT_ATOMS: atom_id res chain seq x y z
N MET A 1 20.13 15.53 0.63
CA MET A 1 18.91 15.09 -0.10
C MET A 1 18.26 14.01 0.73
N SER A 2 17.38 14.39 1.67
CA SER A 2 16.73 13.41 2.55
C SER A 2 15.45 12.94 1.86
N GLN A 3 15.50 11.71 1.33
CA GLN A 3 14.37 11.06 0.69
C GLN A 3 13.32 10.84 1.78
N LYS A 4 12.25 11.66 1.77
CA LYS A 4 11.15 11.54 2.73
C LYS A 4 10.50 10.17 2.55
N GLU A 5 10.76 9.28 3.49
CA GLU A 5 9.97 8.08 3.69
C GLU A 5 8.50 8.51 3.76
N HIS A 6 7.67 7.96 2.87
CA HIS A 6 6.23 8.21 2.83
C HIS A 6 5.58 7.51 4.04
N ILE A 7 5.83 8.02 5.24
CA ILE A 7 5.22 7.58 6.48
C ILE A 7 3.85 8.24 6.53
N CYS A 8 2.80 7.44 6.31
CA CYS A 8 1.43 7.91 6.52
C CYS A 8 1.19 8.07 8.02
N LEU A 9 1.52 9.24 8.55
CA LEU A 9 1.31 9.60 9.96
C LEU A 9 -0.17 9.81 10.27
N ASP A 10 -0.96 10.23 9.27
CA ASP A 10 -2.39 10.51 9.40
C ASP A 10 -3.24 9.55 8.54
N ARG A 11 -4.33 9.03 9.12
CA ARG A 11 -5.29 8.15 8.43
C ARG A 11 -5.96 8.80 7.22
N ASN A 12 -6.06 10.12 7.19
CA ASN A 12 -6.70 10.89 6.13
C ASN A 12 -5.79 11.12 4.90
N GLU A 13 -4.47 10.97 5.04
CA GLU A 13 -3.52 11.11 3.92
C GLU A 13 -3.28 9.78 3.16
N HIS A 14 -4.05 8.73 3.46
CA HIS A 14 -3.92 7.40 2.85
C HIS A 14 -4.57 7.28 1.46
N THR A 15 -4.53 8.34 0.64
CA THR A 15 -5.09 8.28 -0.72
C THR A 15 -4.20 7.41 -1.61
N GLY A 16 -4.78 6.34 -2.17
CA GLY A 16 -4.07 5.42 -3.09
C GLY A 16 -3.48 4.16 -2.44
N HIS A 17 -3.52 4.03 -1.12
CA HIS A 17 -3.08 2.80 -0.45
C HIS A 17 -4.16 1.71 -0.50
N LEU A 18 -3.74 0.44 -0.51
CA LEU A 18 -4.66 -0.70 -0.56
C LEU A 18 -5.64 -0.74 0.62
N CYS A 19 -5.31 -0.13 1.77
CA CYS A 19 -6.24 0.00 2.89
C CYS A 19 -7.54 0.73 2.46
N VAL A 20 -7.39 1.87 1.80
CA VAL A 20 -8.47 2.76 1.35
C VAL A 20 -9.16 2.25 0.09
N LEU A 21 -8.41 1.63 -0.83
CA LEU A 21 -9.02 1.09 -2.05
C LEU A 21 -10.04 -0.01 -1.73
N VAL A 22 -9.75 -0.87 -0.75
CA VAL A 22 -10.69 -1.92 -0.32
C VAL A 22 -11.89 -1.33 0.41
N SER A 23 -11.71 -0.31 1.26
CA SER A 23 -12.86 0.32 1.95
C SER A 23 -13.79 1.08 1.01
N LYS A 24 -13.37 1.30 -0.24
CA LYS A 24 -14.13 1.95 -1.32
C LYS A 24 -14.56 0.96 -2.40
N ASP A 25 -14.38 -0.34 -2.17
CA ASP A 25 -14.72 -1.41 -3.11
C ASP A 25 -14.10 -1.24 -4.52
N LYS A 26 -12.92 -0.60 -4.60
CA LYS A 26 -12.20 -0.34 -5.85
C LYS A 26 -11.41 -1.56 -6.32
N PHE A 27 -12.06 -2.71 -6.43
CA PHE A 27 -11.41 -4.00 -6.71
C PHE A 27 -10.67 -4.04 -8.05
N ASP A 28 -11.15 -3.31 -9.06
CA ASP A 28 -10.45 -3.25 -10.35
C ASP A 28 -9.16 -2.44 -10.32
N GLU A 29 -9.04 -1.46 -9.42
CA GLU A 29 -7.78 -0.78 -9.15
C GLU A 29 -6.85 -1.71 -8.36
N ILE A 30 -7.38 -2.40 -7.34
CA ILE A 30 -6.61 -3.33 -6.51
C ILE A 30 -5.97 -4.44 -7.36
N LYS A 31 -6.71 -5.07 -8.27
CA LYS A 31 -6.19 -6.12 -9.17
C LYS A 31 -4.91 -5.71 -9.89
N LYS A 32 -4.82 -4.44 -10.33
CA LYS A 32 -3.65 -3.89 -11.04
C LYS A 32 -2.45 -3.68 -10.13
N LEU A 33 -2.64 -3.60 -8.81
CA LEU A 33 -1.60 -3.32 -7.83
C LEU A 33 -1.07 -4.57 -7.13
N VAL A 34 -1.70 -5.73 -7.35
CA VAL A 34 -1.40 -7.01 -6.68
C VAL A 34 -1.09 -8.14 -7.68
N THR A 35 -0.70 -7.80 -8.91
CA THR A 35 -0.45 -8.79 -9.97
C THR A 35 0.83 -9.58 -9.71
N ASN A 36 1.88 -8.92 -9.20
CA ASN A 36 3.14 -9.53 -8.81
C ASN A 36 3.63 -8.89 -7.50
N PRO A 37 3.01 -9.27 -6.36
CA PRO A 37 3.24 -8.61 -5.10
C PRO A 37 4.68 -8.83 -4.62
N LYS A 38 5.36 -7.74 -4.30
CA LYS A 38 6.75 -7.75 -3.78
C LYS A 38 6.85 -7.23 -2.35
N PHE A 39 5.76 -6.66 -1.85
CA PHE A 39 5.71 -6.03 -0.54
C PHE A 39 4.42 -6.43 0.17
N LEU A 40 4.50 -6.54 1.49
CA LEU A 40 3.38 -6.72 2.41
C LEU A 40 3.30 -5.53 3.37
N CYS A 41 2.08 -5.06 3.67
CA CYS A 41 1.89 -4.07 4.70
C CYS A 41 1.92 -4.74 6.07
N PHE A 42 2.89 -4.38 6.91
CA PHE A 42 3.03 -4.95 8.26
C PHE A 42 1.85 -4.63 9.19
N ASN A 43 1.09 -3.56 8.89
CA ASN A 43 -0.05 -3.15 9.72
C ASN A 43 -1.34 -3.93 9.41
N CYS A 44 -1.57 -4.33 8.16
CA CYS A 44 -2.86 -4.91 7.73
C CYS A 44 -2.76 -6.16 6.85
N GLY A 45 -1.55 -6.66 6.59
CA GLY A 45 -1.29 -7.90 5.88
C GLY A 45 -1.55 -7.87 4.37
N ARG A 46 -1.96 -6.73 3.81
CA ARG A 46 -2.23 -6.60 2.36
C ARG A 46 -0.93 -6.52 1.59
N VAL A 47 -0.92 -7.11 0.40
CA VAL A 47 0.27 -7.18 -0.46
C VAL A 47 0.13 -6.28 -1.67
N ALA A 48 1.24 -5.77 -2.20
CA ALA A 48 1.25 -4.99 -3.44
C ALA A 48 2.58 -5.14 -4.19
N ASP A 49 2.52 -4.87 -5.49
CA ASP A 49 3.67 -4.91 -6.40
C ASP A 49 4.70 -3.82 -6.08
N SER A 50 4.25 -2.72 -5.46
CA SER A 50 5.08 -1.57 -5.08
C SER A 50 4.77 -1.10 -3.67
N SER A 51 5.83 -0.83 -2.90
CA SER A 51 5.79 -0.33 -1.52
C SER A 51 4.95 0.94 -1.36
N LYS A 52 4.91 1.81 -2.40
CA LYS A 52 4.13 3.06 -2.41
C LYS A 52 2.62 2.88 -2.29
N ASN A 53 2.11 1.66 -2.48
CA ASN A 53 0.68 1.36 -2.38
C ASN A 53 0.29 0.85 -0.97
N LEU A 54 1.23 0.85 -0.03
CA LEU A 54 1.08 0.29 1.32
C LEU A 54 1.54 1.30 2.38
N CYS A 55 0.92 1.25 3.56
CA CYS A 55 1.21 2.20 4.64
C CYS A 55 2.54 1.93 5.36
N ASN A 56 2.86 0.65 5.51
CA ASN A 56 4.06 0.18 6.21
C ASN A 56 4.62 -1.04 5.46
N PRO A 57 5.20 -0.83 4.27
CA PRO A 57 5.64 -1.90 3.39
C PRO A 57 6.88 -2.61 3.94
N MET A 58 6.84 -3.94 3.94
CA MET A 58 8.01 -4.80 4.09
C MET A 58 8.17 -5.67 2.85
N PRO A 59 9.40 -5.91 2.36
CA PRO A 59 9.64 -6.82 1.25
C PRO A 59 9.12 -8.23 1.55
N LEU A 60 8.62 -8.90 0.51
CA LEU A 60 8.39 -10.34 0.47
C LEU A 60 9.63 -10.95 -0.20
N ASP A 61 10.55 -11.50 0.59
CA ASP A 61 11.68 -12.29 0.09
C ASP A 61 11.22 -13.62 -0.55
#